data_AF-A0AAD6Z4S3-F1
#
_entry.id   AF-A0AAD6Z4S3-F1
#
_cell.length_a   1.000
_cell.length_b   1.000
_cell.length_c   1.000
_cell.angle_alpha   90.00
_cell.angle_beta   90.00
_cell.angle_gamma   90.00
#
_symmetry.space_group_name_H-M   'P 1'
#
loop_
_entity.id
_entity.type
_entity.pdbx_description
1 polymer ?
#
loop_
_entity_poly.entity_id
_entity_poly.type
_entity_poly.pdbx_seq_one_letter_code
_entity_poly.pdbx_strand_id
1 'polypeptide(L)' 'MIDQASIFSAQREFKKAEELQTAVLEKRKQTLGDHHPDTVRAMESLALTYRGLNRVQEAEELEKLAEDGKN' A
#
# COMPACT_ATOMS: atom_id res chain seq x y z
N MET A 1 -10.91 -25.39 10.10
CA MET A 1 -10.49 -25.57 8.70
C MET A 1 -10.61 -24.20 8.06
N ILE A 2 -9.50 -23.54 7.73
CA ILE A 2 -9.56 -22.27 7.03
C ILE A 2 -9.95 -22.61 5.59
N ASP A 3 -11.10 -22.14 5.14
CA ASP A 3 -11.61 -22.48 3.82
C ASP A 3 -10.73 -21.82 2.74
N GLN A 4 -10.20 -22.62 1.82
CA GLN A 4 -9.28 -22.15 0.78
C GLN A 4 -9.96 -21.07 -0.08
N ALA A 5 -11.28 -21.15 -0.23
CA ALA A 5 -12.10 -20.13 -0.90
C ALA A 5 -12.07 -18.76 -0.20
N SER A 6 -12.08 -18.73 1.14
CA SER A 6 -12.01 -17.47 1.91
C SER A 6 -10.65 -16.79 1.74
N ILE A 7 -9.56 -17.58 1.69
CA ILE A 7 -8.20 -17.06 1.48
C ILE A 7 -8.07 -16.49 0.05
N PHE A 8 -8.54 -17.21 -0.96
CA PHE A 8 -8.50 -16.74 -2.35
C PHE A 8 -9.35 -15.48 -2.56
N SER A 9 -10.52 -15.39 -1.93
CA SER A 9 -11.34 -14.19 -1.99
C SER A 9 -10.64 -13.00 -1.33
N ALA A 10 -10.06 -13.20 -0.14
CA ALA A 10 -9.32 -12.15 0.56
C ALA A 10 -8.09 -11.68 -0.26
N GLN A 11 -7.30 -12.60 -0.81
CA GLN A 11 -6.18 -12.26 -1.69
C GLN A 11 -6.63 -11.46 -2.92
N ARG A 12 -7.78 -11.80 -3.51
CA ARG A 12 -8.33 -11.07 -4.65
C ARG A 12 -8.76 -9.65 -4.29
N GLU A 13 -9.34 -9.45 -3.11
CA GLU A 13 -9.70 -8.14 -2.57
C GLU A 13 -8.44 -7.29 -2.31
N PHE A 14 -7.41 -7.87 -1.67
CA PHE A 14 -6.15 -7.18 -1.42
C PHE A 14 -5.42 -6.76 -2.71
N LYS A 15 -5.46 -7.60 -3.75
CA LYS A 15 -4.84 -7.28 -5.03
C LYS A 15 -5.55 -6.13 -5.76
N LYS A 16 -6.88 -6.05 -5.66
CA LYS A 16 -7.63 -4.88 -6.15
C LYS A 16 -7.32 -3.62 -5.33
N ALA A 17 -7.20 -3.77 -4.01
CA ALA A 17 -6.84 -2.66 -3.13
C ALA A 17 -5.44 -2.12 -3.45
N GLU A 18 -4.48 -3.01 -3.71
CA GLU A 18 -3.13 -2.67 -4.16
C GLU A 18 -3.15 -1.85 -5.44
N GLU A 19 -3.81 -2.32 -6.50
CA GLU A 19 -3.87 -1.62 -7.79
C GLU A 19 -4.46 -0.21 -7.64
N LEU A 20 -5.53 -0.06 -6.86
CA LEU A 20 -6.16 1.23 -6.59
C LEU A 20 -5.25 2.14 -5.76
N GLN A 21 -4.62 1.62 -4.71
CA GLN A 21 -3.75 2.40 -3.83
C GLN A 21 -2.47 2.84 -4.56
N THR A 22 -1.90 2.00 -5.42
CA THR A 22 -0.76 2.37 -6.29
C THR A 22 -1.13 3.49 -7.25
N ALA A 23 -2.30 3.41 -7.90
CA ALA A 23 -2.77 4.48 -8.79
C ALA A 23 -3.00 5.80 -8.04
N VAL A 24 -3.56 5.74 -6.83
CA VAL A 24 -3.75 6.91 -5.97
C VAL A 24 -2.40 7.49 -5.54
N LEU A 25 -1.46 6.64 -5.15
CA LEU A 25 -0.12 7.05 -4.73
C LEU A 25 0.59 7.80 -5.86
N GLU A 26 0.67 7.20 -7.06
CA GLU A 26 1.31 7.83 -8.23
C GLU A 26 0.68 9.18 -8.56
N LYS A 27 -0.66 9.27 -8.53
CA LYS A 27 -1.36 10.54 -8.78
C LYS A 27 -1.06 11.58 -7.71
N ARG A 28 -0.96 11.19 -6.44
CA ARG A 28 -0.60 12.09 -5.33
C ARG A 28 0.85 12.54 -5.41
N LYS A 29 1.79 11.63 -5.74
CA LYS A 29 3.20 11.99 -6.01
C LYS A 29 3.31 13.03 -7.12
N GLN A 30 2.58 12.85 -8.22
CA GLN A 30 2.58 13.81 -9.35
C GLN A 30 1.93 15.16 -9.03
N THR A 31 0.89 15.20 -8.19
CA THR A 31 0.11 16.42 -7.94
C THR A 31 0.57 17.20 -6.71
N LEU A 32 0.98 16.49 -5.66
CA LEU A 32 1.30 17.04 -4.35
C LEU A 32 2.77 16.89 -3.99
N GLY A 33 3.49 15.99 -4.68
CA GLY A 33 4.87 15.63 -4.37
C GLY A 33 4.98 14.52 -3.33
N ASP A 34 6.20 14.01 -3.18
CA ASP A 34 6.51 12.83 -2.36
C ASP A 34 6.39 13.10 -0.85
N HIS A 35 6.61 14.34 -0.41
CA HIS A 35 6.60 14.76 1.00
C HIS A 35 5.23 15.26 1.47
N HIS A 36 4.22 15.27 0.61
CA HIS A 36 2.91 15.76 1.03
C HIS A 36 2.26 14.77 2.01
N PRO A 37 1.63 15.23 3.11
CA PRO A 37 1.00 14.35 4.10
C PRO A 37 0.00 13.34 3.51
N ASP A 38 -0.76 13.74 2.48
CA ASP A 38 -1.66 12.82 1.77
C ASP A 38 -0.93 11.75 0.93
N THR A 39 0.25 12.07 0.41
CA THR A 39 1.09 11.11 -0.31
C THR A 39 1.68 10.10 0.68
N VAL A 40 2.24 10.57 1.80
CA VAL A 40 2.73 9.74 2.91
C VAL A 40 1.64 8.80 3.42
N ARG A 41 0.42 9.31 3.66
CA ARG A 41 -0.71 8.48 4.09
C ARG A 41 -1.12 7.43 3.05
N ALA A 42 -0.96 7.72 1.75
CA ALA A 42 -1.18 6.73 0.69
C ALA A 42 -0.12 5.63 0.70
N MET A 43 1.15 5.98 0.94
CA MET A 43 2.25 5.02 1.08
C MET A 43 2.02 4.08 2.26
N GLU A 44 1.61 4.60 3.41
CA GLU A 44 1.29 3.79 4.60
C GLU A 44 0.12 2.83 4.35
N SER A 45 -0.91 3.28 3.63
CA SER A 45 -2.06 2.44 3.27
C SER A 45 -1.65 1.27 2.36
N LEU A 46 -0.75 1.53 1.41
CA LEU A 46 -0.21 0.53 0.50
C LEU A 46 0.69 -0.48 1.22
N ALA A 47 1.50 -0.02 2.17
CA ALA A 47 2.32 -0.90 3.01
C ALA A 47 1.47 -1.88 3.84
N LEU A 48 0.35 -1.43 4.43
CA LEU A 48 -0.57 -2.30 5.15
C LEU A 48 -1.20 -3.37 4.23
N THR A 49 -1.56 -3.00 3.00
CA THR A 49 -2.07 -3.95 1.99
C THR A 49 -1.01 -5.00 1.64
N TYR A 50 0.25 -4.59 1.47
CA TYR A 50 1.36 -5.51 1.23
C TYR A 50 1.62 -6.47 2.39
N ARG A 51 1.52 -6.01 3.64
CA ARG A 51 1.58 -6.90 4.81
C ARG A 51 0.47 -7.96 4.76
N GLY A 52 -0.75 -7.59 4.36
CA GLY A 52 -1.86 -8.53 4.15
C GLY A 52 -1.63 -9.56 3.03
N LEU A 53 -0.79 -9.22 2.05
CA LEU A 53 -0.37 -10.11 0.96
C LEU A 53 0.90 -10.92 1.28
N ASN A 54 1.43 -10.86 2.51
CA ASN A 54 2.73 -11.41 2.90
C ASN A 54 3.93 -10.83 2.11
N ARG A 55 3.78 -9.64 1.52
CA ARG A 55 4.82 -8.91 0.77
C ARG A 55 5.53 -7.93 1.70
N VAL A 56 6.17 -8.45 2.74
CA VAL A 56 6.73 -7.63 3.84
C VAL A 56 7.85 -6.71 3.36
N GLN A 57 8.69 -7.16 2.42
CA GLN A 57 9.79 -6.34 1.88
C GLN A 57 9.29 -5.06 1.21
N GLU A 58 8.24 -5.16 0.39
CA GLU A 58 7.66 -4.01 -0.31
C GLU A 58 6.92 -3.08 0.65
N ALA A 59 6.32 -3.62 1.72
CA ALA A 59 5.76 -2.81 2.79
C ALA A 59 6.84 -1.99 3.51
N GLU A 60 7.99 -2.60 3.84
CA GLU A 60 9.11 -1.92 4.51
C GLU A 60 9.73 -0.82 3.63
N GLU A 61 9.85 -1.05 2.32
CA GLU A 61 10.33 -0.03 1.38
C GLU A 61 9.38 1.19 1.33
N LEU A 62 8.06 0.95 1.28
CA LEU A 62 7.06 2.00 1.33
C LEU A 62 7.02 2.74 2.66
N GLU A 63 7.19 2.03 3.78
CA GLU A 63 7.26 2.63 5.12
C GLU A 63 8.47 3.56 5.23
N LYS A 64 9.64 3.16 4.71
CA LYS A 64 10.83 4.02 4.67
C LYS A 64 10.61 5.28 3.82
N LEU A 65 10.03 5.13 2.64
CA LEU A 65 9.70 6.27 1.78
C LEU A 65 8.68 7.22 2.44
N ALA A 66 7.73 6.66 3.20
CA ALA A 66 6.76 7.44 3.96
C ALA A 66 7.41 8.16 5.15
N GLU A 67 8.40 7.56 5.81
CA GLU A 67 9.19 8.18 6.89
C GLU A 67 10.04 9.34 6.37
N ASP A 68 10.72 9.17 5.23
CA ASP A 68 11.47 10.23 4.57
C ASP A 68 10.57 11.42 4.20
N GLY A 69 9.33 11.15 3.79
CA GLY A 69 8.35 12.18 3.46
C GLY A 69 7.79 12.98 4.65
N LYS A 70 8.01 12.52 5.90
CA LYS A 70 7.54 13.20 7.12
C LYS A 70 8.56 14.19 7.71
N ASN A 71 9.79 14.16 7.22
CA ASN A 71 10.93 14.90 7.76
C ASN A 71 11.22 16.17 6.94
#